data_AF-A0A1H9XE76-F1
#
_entry.id   AF-A0A1H9XE76-F1
#
_cell.length_a   1.000
_cell.length_b   1.000
_cell.length_c   1.000
_cell.angle_alpha   90.00
_cell.angle_beta   90.00
_cell.angle_gamma   90.00
#
_symmetry.space_group_name_H-M   'P 1'
#
loop_
_entity.id
_entity.type
_entity.pdbx_description
1 polymer ?
#
loop_
_entity_poly.entity_id
_entity_poly.type
_entity_poly.pdbx_seq_one_letter_code
_entity_poly.pdbx_strand_id
1 'polypeptide(L)'
;MLIEILANIGLTISGFIRGMPKEEKINRNIDILKTTEWFHNVYQENEEFFLKDDTVRYIIGWNNVDKSLRSEKRTNKLRVKILDALDDR
;
A
#
# COMPACT_ATOMS: atom_id res chain seq x y z
N MET A 1 12.66 -15.53 4.10
CA MET A 1 12.77 -16.65 3.12
C MET A 1 11.51 -17.51 2.95
N LEU A 2 11.08 -18.41 3.85
CA LEU A 2 9.84 -19.21 3.62
C LEU A 2 8.55 -18.41 3.85
N ILE A 3 8.59 -17.37 4.70
CA ILE A 3 7.42 -16.53 5.03
C ILE A 3 7.14 -15.50 3.94
N GLU A 4 8.17 -14.91 3.31
CA GLU A 4 8.05 -13.98 2.17
C GLU A 4 7.34 -14.63 0.98
N ILE A 5 7.67 -15.90 0.67
CA ILE A 5 7.02 -16.64 -0.43
C ILE A 5 5.52 -16.77 -0.18
N LEU A 6 5.10 -17.01 1.07
CA LEU A 6 3.68 -17.13 1.43
C LEU A 6 2.95 -15.78 1.39
N ALA A 7 3.60 -14.68 1.75
CA ALA A 7 3.03 -13.33 1.68
C ALA A 7 2.84 -12.88 0.23
N ASN A 8 3.84 -13.12 -0.62
CA ASN A 8 3.78 -12.77 -2.03
C ASN A 8 2.70 -13.61 -2.75
N ILE A 9 2.67 -14.93 -2.51
CA ILE A 9 1.60 -15.82 -2.99
C ILE A 9 0.22 -15.39 -2.46
N GLY A 10 0.11 -14.96 -1.21
CA GLY A 10 -1.15 -14.48 -0.62
C GLY A 10 -1.68 -13.19 -1.27
N LEU A 11 -0.79 -12.25 -1.61
CA LEU A 11 -1.13 -11.05 -2.39
C LEU A 11 -1.52 -11.41 -3.82
N THR A 12 -0.79 -12.32 -4.48
CA THR A 12 -1.11 -12.77 -5.85
C THR A 12 -2.43 -13.54 -5.92
N ILE A 13 -2.70 -14.48 -5.01
CA ILE A 13 -3.93 -15.28 -4.97
C ILE A 13 -5.14 -14.41 -4.60
N SER A 14 -5.00 -13.51 -3.62
CA SER A 14 -6.09 -12.59 -3.26
C SER A 14 -6.39 -11.58 -4.37
N GLY A 15 -5.36 -11.11 -5.09
CA GLY A 15 -5.52 -10.23 -6.24
C GLY A 15 -6.16 -10.91 -7.44
N PHE A 16 -5.87 -12.19 -7.66
CA PHE A 16 -6.51 -12.99 -8.70
C PHE A 16 -8.01 -13.21 -8.43
N ILE A 17 -8.41 -13.46 -7.17
CA ILE A 17 -9.82 -13.71 -6.81
C ILE A 17 -10.65 -12.41 -6.78
N ARG A 18 -10.05 -11.28 -6.42
CA ARG A 18 -10.77 -10.01 -6.19
C ARG A 18 -10.59 -8.97 -7.28
N GLY A 19 -9.65 -9.19 -8.21
CA GLY A 19 -9.22 -8.24 -9.22
C GLY A 19 -8.31 -7.14 -8.66
N MET A 20 -7.78 -6.31 -9.56
CA MET A 20 -7.04 -5.09 -9.19
C MET A 20 -8.02 -4.02 -8.65
N PRO A 21 -7.65 -3.24 -7.62
CA PRO A 21 -8.43 -2.09 -7.21
C PRO A 21 -8.47 -1.07 -8.37
N LYS A 22 -9.57 -0.33 -8.49
CA LYS A 22 -9.71 0.69 -9.53
C LYS A 22 -8.64 1.77 -9.38
N GLU A 23 -8.09 2.20 -10.50
CA GLU A 23 -7.08 3.26 -10.60
C GLU A 23 -7.48 4.53 -9.83
N GLU A 24 -8.73 4.99 -10.00
CA GLU A 24 -9.29 6.13 -9.27
C GLU A 24 -9.21 5.97 -7.75
N LYS A 25 -9.46 4.75 -7.23
CA LYS A 25 -9.38 4.46 -5.80
C LYS A 25 -7.94 4.49 -5.31
N ILE A 26 -7.00 3.95 -6.09
CA ILE A 26 -5.57 3.98 -5.77
C ILE A 26 -5.10 5.43 -5.67
N ASN A 27 -5.39 6.24 -6.69
CA ASN A 27 -4.97 7.64 -6.73
C ASN A 27 -5.60 8.45 -5.60
N ARG A 28 -6.90 8.29 -5.34
CA ARG A 28 -7.56 8.91 -4.18
C ARG A 28 -6.90 8.52 -2.86
N ASN A 29 -6.56 7.24 -2.69
CA ASN A 29 -5.88 6.77 -1.48
C ASN A 29 -4.48 7.39 -1.33
N ILE A 30 -3.71 7.50 -2.42
CA ILE A 30 -2.40 8.17 -2.43
C ILE A 30 -2.56 9.63 -2.03
N ASP A 31 -3.52 10.35 -2.62
CA ASP A 31 -3.75 11.77 -2.32
C ASP A 31 -4.09 12.00 -0.85
N ILE A 32 -4.93 11.14 -0.26
CA ILE A 32 -5.24 11.21 1.18
C ILE A 32 -3.97 10.94 2.00
N LEU A 33 -3.20 9.90 1.66
CA LEU A 33 -1.98 9.57 2.39
C LEU A 33 -0.93 10.69 2.30
N LYS A 34 -0.80 11.37 1.16
CA LYS A 34 0.10 12.53 0.96
C LYS A 34 -0.17 13.69 1.91
N THR A 35 -1.36 13.77 2.51
CA THR A 35 -1.67 14.77 3.54
C THR A 35 -1.01 14.47 4.89
N THR A 36 -0.48 13.26 5.07
CA THR A 36 0.21 12.85 6.30
C THR A 36 1.72 13.04 6.14
N GLU A 37 2.37 13.62 7.14
CA GLU A 37 3.81 13.94 7.10
C GLU A 37 4.68 12.70 6.82
N TRP A 38 4.42 11.61 7.54
CA TRP A 38 5.21 10.38 7.38
C TRP A 38 5.13 9.80 5.97
N PHE A 39 3.95 9.84 5.32
CA PHE A 39 3.80 9.29 3.98
C PHE A 39 4.31 10.27 2.93
N HIS A 40 4.19 11.58 3.17
CA HIS A 40 4.72 12.58 2.26
C HIS A 40 6.22 12.38 2.02
N ASN A 41 6.99 12.20 3.10
CA ASN A 41 8.43 11.96 3.02
C ASN A 41 8.72 10.66 2.26
N VAL A 42 8.04 9.56 2.63
CA VAL A 42 8.20 8.26 1.96
C VAL A 42 7.85 8.35 0.47
N TYR A 43 6.80 9.10 0.12
CA TYR A 43 6.37 9.29 -1.27
C TYR A 43 7.42 10.04 -2.09
N GLN A 44 8.02 11.11 -1.55
CA GLN A 44 9.04 11.87 -2.29
C GLN A 44 10.28 11.02 -2.60
N GLU A 45 10.67 10.14 -1.68
CA GLU A 45 11.82 9.24 -1.87
C GLU A 45 11.52 8.07 -2.83
N ASN A 46 10.26 7.67 -2.95
CA ASN A 46 9.84 6.44 -3.62
C ASN A 46 8.74 6.67 -4.68
N GLU A 47 8.66 7.87 -5.25
CA GLU A 47 7.52 8.30 -6.08
C GLU A 47 7.24 7.33 -7.23
N GLU A 48 8.28 6.87 -7.92
CA GLU A 48 8.16 5.97 -9.07
C GLU A 48 7.40 4.68 -8.71
N PHE A 49 7.62 4.16 -7.51
CA PHE A 49 6.98 2.96 -7.02
C PHE A 49 5.48 3.16 -6.77
N PHE A 50 5.11 4.30 -6.19
CA PHE A 50 3.70 4.62 -6.00
C PHE A 50 2.99 4.89 -7.34
N LEU A 51 3.71 5.21 -8.40
CA LEU A 51 3.16 5.45 -9.75
C LEU A 51 3.11 4.19 -10.62
N LYS A 52 4.09 3.30 -10.52
CA LYS A 52 4.29 2.23 -11.52
C LYS A 52 4.37 0.82 -10.96
N ASP A 53 4.62 0.65 -9.65
CA ASP A 53 4.77 -0.68 -9.06
C ASP A 53 3.39 -1.27 -8.72
N ASP A 54 3.02 -2.34 -9.43
CA ASP A 54 1.72 -2.99 -9.27
C ASP A 54 1.48 -3.51 -7.85
N THR A 55 2.50 -3.99 -7.15
CA THR A 55 2.38 -4.54 -5.79
C THR A 55 2.09 -3.43 -4.79
N VAL A 56 2.87 -2.35 -4.82
CA VAL A 56 2.66 -1.19 -3.96
C VAL A 56 1.30 -0.55 -4.23
N ARG A 57 0.95 -0.38 -5.51
CA ARG A 57 -0.32 0.20 -5.91
C ARG A 57 -1.51 -0.69 -5.52
N TYR A 58 -1.38 -2.00 -5.64
CA TYR A 58 -2.37 -2.97 -5.17
C TYR A 58 -2.61 -2.86 -3.65
N ILE A 59 -1.52 -2.80 -2.86
CA ILE A 59 -1.61 -2.67 -1.41
C ILE A 59 -2.30 -1.36 -1.04
N ILE A 60 -1.94 -0.24 -1.65
CA ILE A 60 -2.60 1.04 -1.39
C ILE A 60 -4.09 0.96 -1.77
N GLY A 61 -4.43 0.45 -2.95
CA GLY A 61 -5.79 0.41 -3.45
C GLY A 61 -6.75 -0.44 -2.62
N TRP A 62 -6.28 -1.51 -1.98
CA TRP A 62 -7.15 -2.36 -1.17
C TRP A 62 -7.38 -1.86 0.25
N ASN A 63 -6.49 -1.02 0.78
CA ASN A 63 -6.68 -0.46 2.10
C ASN A 63 -7.78 0.62 2.08
N ASN A 64 -8.56 0.67 3.17
CA ASN A 64 -9.46 1.78 3.44
C ASN A 64 -8.66 2.83 4.22
N VAL A 65 -8.06 3.79 3.51
CA VAL A 65 -7.18 4.82 4.10
C VAL A 65 -7.95 5.65 5.11
N ASP A 66 -9.16 6.12 4.77
CA ASP A 66 -10.03 6.89 5.66
C ASP A 66 -10.23 6.20 7.01
N LYS A 67 -10.47 4.89 7.01
CA LYS A 67 -10.67 4.10 8.25
C LYS A 67 -9.36 3.83 8.99
N SER A 68 -8.25 3.74 8.25
CA SER A 68 -6.93 3.42 8.79
C SER A 68 -6.35 4.62 9.53
N LEU A 69 -6.56 5.83 9.01
CA LEU A 69 -6.07 7.06 9.62
C LEU A 69 -6.84 7.50 10.88
N ARG A 70 -7.99 6.86 11.19
CA ARG A 70 -8.79 7.18 12.39
C ARG A 70 -8.17 6.76 13.72
N SER A 71 -7.13 5.93 13.72
CA SER A 71 -6.42 5.61 14.97
C SER A 71 -4.97 5.27 14.72
N GLU A 72 -4.11 5.66 15.65
CA GLU A 72 -2.66 5.45 15.55
C GLU A 72 -2.30 3.98 15.33
N LYS A 73 -2.94 3.05 16.05
CA LYS A 73 -2.74 1.60 15.85
C LYS A 73 -3.01 1.15 14.41
N ARG A 74 -4.05 1.70 13.77
CA ARG A 74 -4.40 1.35 12.38
C ARG A 74 -3.50 2.06 11.39
N THR A 75 -3.16 3.31 11.65
CA THR A 75 -2.17 4.07 10.87
C THR A 75 -0.84 3.34 10.85
N ASN A 76 -0.32 2.92 12.01
CA ASN A 76 0.94 2.17 12.10
C ASN A 76 0.87 0.84 11.35
N LYS A 77 -0.27 0.13 11.43
CA LYS A 77 -0.45 -1.10 10.65
C LYS A 77 -0.44 -0.85 9.14
N LEU A 78 -1.04 0.24 8.68
CA LEU A 78 -1.00 0.62 7.26
C LEU A 78 0.40 1.08 6.84
N ARG A 79 1.08 1.87 7.68
CA ARG A 79 2.46 2.31 7.47
C ARG A 79 3.40 1.13 7.28
N VAL A 80 3.40 0.17 8.22
CA VAL A 80 4.24 -1.04 8.15
C VAL A 80 4.00 -1.78 6.84
N LYS A 81 2.73 -2.04 6.47
CA LYS A 81 2.41 -2.69 5.20
C LYS A 81 2.96 -1.97 3.96
N ILE A 82 2.95 -0.65 3.98
CA ILE A 82 3.46 0.15 2.85
C ILE A 82 4.98 0.09 2.84
N LEU A 83 5.65 0.23 3.99
CA LEU A 83 7.11 0.16 4.09
C LEU A 83 7.62 -1.23 3.72
N ASP A 84 7.01 -2.31 4.25
CA ASP A 84 7.35 -3.68 3.90
C ASP A 84 7.24 -3.92 2.38
N ALA A 85 6.18 -3.38 1.76
CA ALA A 85 6.00 -3.47 0.31
C ALA A 85 7.04 -2.68 -0.49
N LEU A 86 7.62 -1.64 0.11
CA LEU A 86 8.68 -0.88 -0.52
C LEU A 86 10.02 -1.64 -0.43
N ASP A 87 10.28 -2.28 0.72
CA ASP A 87 11.52 -2.99 1.06
C ASP A 87 11.65 -4.38 0.43
N ASP A 88 10.54 -5.09 0.16
CA ASP A 88 10.52 -6.43 -0.46
C ASP A 88 10.87 -6.43 -1.97
N ARG A 89 11.64 -5.42 -2.44
CA ARG A 89 11.91 -5.15 -3.86
C ARG A 89 13.38 -4.96 -4.19
#